data_AF-A0A7S1A909-F1
#
_entry.id   AF-A0A7S1A909-F1
#
_cell.length_a   1.000
_cell.length_b   1.000
_cell.length_c   1.000
_cell.angle_alpha   90.00
_cell.angle_beta   90.00
_cell.angle_gamma   90.00
#
_symmetry.space_group_name_H-M   'P 1'
#
loop_
_entity.id
_entity.type
_entity.pdbx_description
1 polymer ?
#
loop_
_entity_poly.entity_id
_entity_poly.type
_entity_poly.pdbx_seq_one_letter_code
_entity_poly.pdbx_strand_id
1 'polypeptide(L)'
;AQGSVIWGSSAMSRKGRVRRYGNDVIDSLPPLLQDWVHAITSGDLTWAKECASKDVDVNARIDPYGGTALFLAIELAQVSLIRWLVEEAHVDIEVVDYGGYNALDYVAACGYHHSVGADTLDVASYLKAQGLEYTWLGACIAGDIDKIHEFIENGQDVNERGGHFNKNGCQEALDNGQFWASRFIMVKGGVVGVQPLFQQLPDESQCEALTHGKLLK
;
A
#
# COMPACT_ATOMS: atom_id res chain seq x y z
N ALA A 1 26.36 -59.44 19.60
CA ALA A 1 25.78 -58.84 18.38
C ALA A 1 24.60 -57.99 18.83
N GLN A 2 24.77 -56.71 19.16
CA GLN A 2 24.92 -55.58 18.22
C GLN A 2 23.97 -55.67 17.02
N GLY A 3 23.05 -54.71 16.98
CA GLY A 3 22.04 -54.53 15.94
C GLY A 3 21.23 -53.27 16.23
N SER A 4 21.92 -52.15 16.37
CA SER A 4 21.39 -50.80 16.43
C SER A 4 20.71 -50.41 15.12
N VAL A 5 19.50 -49.83 15.17
CA VAL A 5 19.09 -48.82 14.18
C VAL A 5 18.52 -47.62 14.94
N ILE A 6 19.32 -46.57 14.90
CA ILE A 6 19.09 -45.18 15.28
C ILE A 6 19.12 -44.47 13.91
N TRP A 7 18.21 -43.61 13.44
CA TRP A 7 17.74 -42.33 13.94
C TRP A 7 16.53 -41.96 13.05
N GLY A 8 15.50 -41.30 13.57
CA GLY A 8 15.50 -39.85 13.61
C GLY A 8 14.67 -39.27 12.47
N SER A 9 13.35 -39.47 12.50
CA SER A 9 12.48 -38.42 11.96
C SER A 9 12.49 -37.32 13.00
N SER A 10 13.38 -36.35 12.82
CA SER A 10 13.30 -35.05 13.49
C SER A 10 11.95 -34.44 13.11
N ALA A 11 10.91 -34.83 13.85
CA ALA A 11 9.77 -33.98 14.05
C ALA A 11 10.33 -32.78 14.81
N MET A 12 10.91 -31.83 14.07
CA MET A 12 11.06 -30.48 14.56
C MET A 12 9.70 -30.12 15.09
N SER A 13 9.64 -30.08 16.42
CA SER A 13 8.50 -29.61 17.19
C SER A 13 7.96 -28.40 16.46
N ARG A 14 6.79 -28.53 15.81
CA ARG A 14 5.98 -27.38 15.50
C ARG A 14 5.67 -26.80 16.89
N LYS A 15 6.50 -25.91 17.41
CA LYS A 15 6.02 -24.86 18.30
C LYS A 15 4.86 -24.28 17.52
N GLY A 16 3.64 -24.67 17.88
CA GLY A 16 2.46 -24.40 17.08
C GLY A 16 2.37 -22.90 16.93
N ARG A 17 2.82 -22.38 15.79
CA ARG A 17 2.73 -20.96 15.51
C ARG A 17 1.24 -20.70 15.38
N VAL A 18 0.73 -19.87 16.28
CA VAL A 18 -0.71 -19.64 16.39
C VAL A 18 -1.15 -18.89 15.13
N ARG A 19 -2.18 -19.40 14.45
CA ARG A 19 -2.89 -18.67 13.39
C ARG A 19 -3.34 -17.33 13.97
N ARG A 20 -2.78 -16.23 13.46
CA ARG A 20 -3.03 -14.88 13.99
C ARG A 20 -4.16 -14.16 13.27
N TYR A 21 -4.36 -14.46 11.99
CA TYR A 21 -5.28 -13.74 11.13
C TYR A 21 -5.98 -14.73 10.19
N GLY A 22 -7.19 -14.38 9.75
CA GLY A 22 -8.04 -15.25 8.95
C GLY A 22 -9.04 -14.45 8.14
N ASN A 23 -9.04 -14.70 6.84
CA ASN A 23 -10.05 -14.23 5.91
C ASN A 23 -10.22 -15.28 4.80
N ASP A 24 -11.26 -15.17 3.98
CA ASP A 24 -11.58 -16.16 2.95
C ASP A 24 -10.42 -16.37 1.95
N VAL A 25 -9.67 -15.31 1.65
CA VAL A 25 -8.51 -15.36 0.75
C VAL A 25 -7.38 -16.18 1.37
N ILE A 26 -6.93 -15.82 2.57
CA ILE A 26 -5.84 -16.49 3.28
C ILE A 26 -6.20 -17.95 3.55
N ASP A 27 -7.44 -18.23 3.94
CA ASP A 27 -7.89 -19.59 4.25
C ASP A 27 -7.94 -20.47 3.01
N SER A 28 -8.09 -19.87 1.82
CA SER A 28 -8.00 -20.57 0.53
C SER A 28 -6.56 -20.82 0.05
N LEU A 29 -5.56 -20.13 0.62
CA LEU A 29 -4.16 -20.29 0.22
C LEU A 29 -3.58 -21.65 0.68
N PRO A 30 -2.58 -22.20 -0.01
CA PRO A 30 -1.81 -23.35 0.47
C PRO A 30 -1.26 -23.14 1.89
N PRO A 31 -1.14 -24.17 2.72
CA PRO A 31 -0.69 -24.03 4.12
C PRO A 31 0.66 -23.31 4.28
N LEU A 32 1.58 -23.50 3.34
CA LEU A 32 2.87 -22.80 3.36
C LEU A 32 2.73 -21.29 3.10
N LEU A 33 1.82 -20.92 2.19
CA LEU A 33 1.50 -19.52 1.93
C LEU A 33 0.76 -18.89 3.10
N GLN A 34 -0.11 -19.64 3.78
CA GLN A 34 -0.71 -19.19 5.04
C GLN A 34 0.37 -18.88 6.08
N ASP A 35 1.33 -19.79 6.31
CA ASP A 35 2.45 -19.56 7.22
C ASP A 35 3.28 -18.33 6.82
N TRP A 36 3.48 -18.11 5.52
CA TRP A 36 4.12 -16.92 4.98
C TRP A 36 3.35 -15.65 5.29
N VAL A 37 2.04 -15.59 5.04
CA VAL A 37 1.22 -14.42 5.39
C VAL A 37 1.35 -14.10 6.87
N HIS A 38 1.24 -15.11 7.73
CA HIS A 38 1.37 -14.91 9.18
C HIS A 38 2.76 -14.42 9.60
N ALA A 39 3.82 -14.90 8.95
CA ALA A 39 5.18 -14.42 9.17
C ALA A 39 5.30 -12.91 8.86
N ILE A 40 4.84 -12.51 7.66
CA ILE A 40 4.86 -11.12 7.19
C ILE A 40 4.00 -10.21 8.07
N THR A 41 2.75 -10.60 8.36
CA THR A 41 1.86 -9.81 9.24
C THR A 41 2.44 -9.63 10.64
N SER A 42 3.21 -10.61 11.13
CA SER A 42 3.85 -10.53 12.45
C SER A 42 5.16 -9.73 12.47
N GLY A 43 5.78 -9.48 11.31
CA GLY A 43 7.12 -8.91 11.22
C GLY A 43 8.24 -9.80 11.76
N ASP A 44 7.97 -11.10 11.92
CA ASP A 44 8.97 -12.07 12.37
C ASP A 44 9.89 -12.46 11.20
N LEU A 45 11.01 -11.75 11.07
CA LEU A 45 12.04 -12.02 10.08
C LEU A 45 12.57 -13.46 10.13
N THR A 46 12.65 -14.07 11.31
CA THR A 46 13.13 -15.45 11.42
C THR A 46 12.14 -16.43 10.81
N TRP A 47 10.84 -16.18 11.03
CA TRP A 47 9.77 -16.94 10.39
C TRP A 47 9.75 -16.74 8.88
N ALA A 48 9.87 -15.50 8.42
CA ALA A 48 9.89 -15.19 7.00
C ALA A 48 11.05 -15.94 6.31
N LYS A 49 12.26 -15.90 6.89
CA LYS A 49 13.43 -16.65 6.41
C LYS A 49 13.21 -18.17 6.39
N GLU A 50 12.58 -18.72 7.43
CA GLU A 50 12.21 -20.14 7.47
C GLU A 50 11.21 -20.52 6.36
N CYS A 51 10.20 -19.70 6.10
CA CYS A 51 9.24 -19.94 5.01
C CYS A 51 9.91 -19.82 3.64
N ALA A 52 10.78 -18.83 3.43
CA ALA A 52 11.57 -18.69 2.20
C ALA A 52 12.44 -19.92 1.93
N SER A 53 13.06 -20.50 2.96
CA SER A 53 13.84 -21.74 2.82
C SER A 53 13.02 -22.99 2.43
N LYS A 54 11.69 -22.92 2.54
CA LYS A 54 10.77 -24.01 2.18
C LYS A 54 10.20 -23.85 0.77
N ASP A 55 10.80 -23.00 -0.07
CA ASP A 55 10.39 -22.76 -1.45
C ASP A 55 8.96 -22.20 -1.56
N VAL A 56 8.63 -21.26 -0.66
CA VAL A 56 7.38 -20.51 -0.77
C VAL A 56 7.47 -19.53 -1.93
N ASP A 57 6.36 -19.36 -2.66
CA ASP A 57 6.23 -18.29 -3.64
C ASP A 57 6.18 -16.93 -2.93
N VAL A 58 7.32 -16.23 -2.91
CA VAL A 58 7.48 -14.92 -2.27
C VAL A 58 6.71 -13.80 -2.98
N ASN A 59 6.34 -14.01 -4.26
CA ASN A 59 5.60 -13.06 -5.09
C ASN A 59 4.10 -13.38 -5.14
N ALA A 60 3.65 -14.37 -4.38
CA ALA A 60 2.24 -14.71 -4.30
C ALA A 60 1.40 -13.50 -3.85
N ARG A 61 0.21 -13.37 -4.44
CA ARG A 61 -0.82 -12.45 -3.96
C ARG A 61 -1.45 -13.05 -2.70
N ILE A 62 -1.31 -12.36 -1.60
CA ILE A 62 -1.61 -12.87 -0.25
C ILE A 62 -2.75 -12.14 0.45
N ASP A 63 -3.31 -11.10 -0.17
CA ASP A 63 -4.45 -10.35 0.35
C ASP A 63 -5.59 -10.17 -0.67
N PRO A 64 -6.77 -9.68 -0.26
CA PRO A 64 -7.93 -9.48 -1.13
C PRO A 64 -7.76 -8.42 -2.23
N TYR A 65 -6.85 -7.48 -2.04
CA TYR A 65 -6.54 -6.42 -3.01
C TYR A 65 -5.47 -6.85 -4.02
N GLY A 66 -4.94 -8.07 -3.85
CA GLY A 66 -3.89 -8.63 -4.69
C GLY A 66 -2.49 -8.23 -4.23
N GLY A 67 -2.32 -7.65 -3.04
CA GLY A 67 -1.00 -7.32 -2.52
C GLY A 67 -0.14 -8.56 -2.28
N THR A 68 1.15 -8.39 -2.53
CA THR A 68 2.25 -9.32 -2.20
C THR A 68 2.81 -9.04 -0.80
N ALA A 69 3.81 -9.83 -0.39
CA ALA A 69 4.53 -9.61 0.87
C ALA A 69 5.12 -8.20 1.01
N LEU A 70 5.56 -7.58 -0.09
CA LEU A 70 6.13 -6.24 -0.07
C LEU A 70 5.09 -5.18 0.29
N PHE A 71 3.88 -5.28 -0.28
CA PHE A 71 2.78 -4.35 0.02
C PHE A 71 2.39 -4.41 1.50
N LEU A 72 2.18 -5.60 2.05
CA LEU A 72 1.87 -5.76 3.48
C LEU A 72 3.00 -5.25 4.38
N ALA A 73 4.26 -5.48 3.99
CA ALA A 73 5.40 -4.97 4.75
C ALA A 73 5.43 -3.42 4.77
N ILE A 74 5.04 -2.79 3.66
CA ILE A 74 4.86 -1.34 3.56
C ILE A 74 3.71 -0.89 4.45
N GLU A 75 2.50 -1.44 4.32
CA GLU A 75 1.32 -1.07 5.13
C GLU A 75 1.52 -1.22 6.65
N LEU A 76 2.39 -2.14 7.05
CA LEU A 76 2.72 -2.38 8.47
C LEU A 76 3.97 -1.62 8.93
N ALA A 77 4.54 -0.76 8.08
CA ALA A 77 5.74 0.04 8.36
C ALA A 77 6.98 -0.80 8.77
N GLN A 78 7.13 -2.02 8.25
CA GLN A 78 8.16 -2.96 8.68
C GLN A 78 9.45 -2.80 7.89
N VAL A 79 10.21 -1.73 8.13
CA VAL A 79 11.43 -1.36 7.39
C VAL A 79 12.44 -2.51 7.25
N SER A 80 12.70 -3.24 8.33
CA SER A 80 13.64 -4.38 8.29
C SER A 80 13.16 -5.51 7.39
N LEU A 81 11.84 -5.72 7.32
CA LEU A 81 11.25 -6.71 6.42
C LEU A 81 11.26 -6.25 4.97
N ILE A 82 10.97 -4.97 4.71
CA ILE A 82 11.05 -4.37 3.37
C ILE A 82 12.47 -4.55 2.80
N ARG A 83 13.50 -4.16 3.56
CA ARG A 83 14.89 -4.35 3.14
C ARG A 83 15.22 -5.81 2.86
N TRP A 84 14.81 -6.70 3.76
CA TRP A 84 15.07 -8.12 3.59
C TRP A 84 14.39 -8.70 2.34
N LEU A 85 13.12 -8.32 2.10
CA LEU A 85 12.37 -8.79 0.93
C LEU A 85 13.03 -8.37 -0.39
N VAL A 86 13.50 -7.12 -0.47
CA VAL A 86 14.12 -6.57 -1.68
C VAL A 86 15.56 -7.06 -1.85
N GLU A 87 16.38 -7.03 -0.79
CA GLU A 87 17.82 -7.31 -0.88
C GLU A 87 18.16 -8.81 -0.85
N GLU A 88 17.47 -9.60 -0.02
CA GLU A 88 17.80 -11.02 0.21
C GLU A 88 16.77 -11.98 -0.41
N ALA A 89 15.47 -11.67 -0.33
CA ALA A 89 14.43 -12.54 -0.88
C ALA A 89 14.18 -12.32 -2.38
N HIS A 90 14.75 -11.25 -2.96
CA HIS A 90 14.64 -10.88 -4.37
C HIS A 90 13.19 -10.90 -4.88
N VAL A 91 12.27 -10.34 -4.09
CA VAL A 91 10.87 -10.20 -4.51
C VAL A 91 10.78 -9.33 -5.76
N ASP A 92 9.79 -9.65 -6.59
CA ASP A 92 9.45 -8.81 -7.74
C ASP A 92 8.78 -7.52 -7.22
N ILE A 93 9.50 -6.42 -7.40
CA ILE A 93 9.08 -5.10 -6.93
C ILE A 93 8.17 -4.38 -7.94
N GLU A 94 8.11 -4.85 -9.20
CA GLU A 94 7.32 -4.24 -10.28
C GLU A 94 5.86 -4.71 -10.28
N VAL A 95 5.51 -5.66 -9.41
CA VAL A 95 4.14 -6.15 -9.26
C VAL A 95 3.21 -4.99 -8.89
N VAL A 96 2.09 -4.91 -9.60
CA VAL A 96 0.95 -4.05 -9.24
C VAL A 96 -0.16 -4.88 -8.60
N ASP A 97 -0.89 -4.28 -7.66
CA ASP A 97 -2.09 -4.87 -7.06
C ASP A 97 -3.27 -4.93 -8.06
N TYR A 98 -4.46 -5.35 -7.62
CA TYR A 98 -5.65 -5.37 -8.48
C TYR A 98 -6.21 -3.98 -8.83
N GLY A 99 -5.80 -2.94 -8.09
CA GLY A 99 -6.12 -1.54 -8.38
C GLY A 99 -5.14 -0.91 -9.38
N GLY A 100 -4.04 -1.58 -9.70
CA GLY A 100 -2.96 -1.05 -10.53
C GLY A 100 -1.90 -0.26 -9.77
N TYR A 101 -1.90 -0.32 -8.44
CA TYR A 101 -0.91 0.35 -7.59
C TYR A 101 0.32 -0.51 -7.37
N ASN A 102 1.51 0.08 -7.51
CA ASN A 102 2.78 -0.58 -7.20
C ASN A 102 3.23 -0.29 -5.75
N ALA A 103 4.35 -0.88 -5.34
CA ALA A 103 4.89 -0.71 -3.99
C ALA A 103 5.16 0.76 -3.63
N LEU A 104 5.66 1.57 -4.56
CA LEU A 104 5.96 2.99 -4.34
C LEU A 104 4.67 3.82 -4.15
N ASP A 105 3.61 3.49 -4.88
CA ASP A 105 2.29 4.13 -4.73
C ASP A 105 1.70 3.86 -3.33
N TYR A 106 1.87 2.64 -2.81
CA TYR A 106 1.45 2.28 -1.46
C TYR A 106 2.19 3.09 -0.38
N VAL A 107 3.49 3.36 -0.56
CA VAL A 107 4.24 4.21 0.38
C VAL A 107 3.61 5.61 0.46
N ALA A 108 3.17 6.15 -0.68
CA ALA A 108 2.47 7.43 -0.72
C ALA A 108 1.10 7.37 -0.04
N ALA A 109 0.30 6.33 -0.32
CA ALA A 109 -1.04 6.16 0.24
C ALA A 109 -1.05 5.97 1.77
N CYS A 110 -0.06 5.24 2.30
CA CYS A 110 0.06 5.04 3.74
C CYS A 110 0.57 6.29 4.48
N GLY A 111 0.93 7.37 3.77
CA GLY A 111 1.32 8.63 4.36
C GLY A 111 2.57 8.53 5.23
N TYR A 112 3.51 7.64 4.88
CA TYR A 112 4.79 7.48 5.60
C TYR A 112 5.71 8.69 5.40
N HIS A 113 5.32 9.83 5.97
CA HIS A 113 6.17 10.99 6.23
C HIS A 113 6.72 10.99 7.68
N HIS A 114 6.36 10.01 8.51
CA HIS A 114 6.76 9.98 9.92
C HIS A 114 7.90 8.99 10.18
N SER A 115 9.11 9.50 9.96
CA SER A 115 10.33 9.10 10.64
C SER A 115 10.18 9.30 12.15
N VAL A 116 10.40 8.25 12.94
CA VAL A 116 10.69 8.39 14.38
C VAL A 116 12.06 7.77 14.62
N GLY A 117 13.14 8.48 14.24
CA GLY A 117 14.50 8.09 14.59
C GLY A 117 15.60 8.52 13.60
N ALA A 118 16.85 8.34 14.02
CA ALA A 118 18.05 8.60 13.22
C ALA A 118 18.44 7.43 12.29
N ASP A 119 17.81 6.26 12.45
CA ASP A 119 18.02 5.03 11.67
C ASP A 119 16.86 4.79 10.65
N THR A 120 16.19 5.85 10.22
CA THR A 120 14.96 5.76 9.42
C THR A 120 15.27 5.67 7.93
N LEU A 121 14.86 4.58 7.29
CA LEU A 121 14.84 4.46 5.84
C LEU A 121 13.65 5.25 5.28
N ASP A 122 13.91 6.21 4.38
CA ASP A 122 12.88 6.72 3.50
C ASP A 122 12.60 5.64 2.43
N VAL A 123 11.53 4.87 2.65
CA VAL A 123 11.13 3.77 1.77
C VAL A 123 10.83 4.28 0.36
N ALA A 124 10.28 5.50 0.22
CA ALA A 124 9.99 6.07 -1.11
C ALA A 124 11.28 6.33 -1.88
N SER A 125 12.25 7.02 -1.28
CA SER A 125 13.56 7.25 -1.90
C SER A 125 14.31 5.94 -2.17
N TYR A 126 14.20 4.96 -1.28
CA TYR A 126 14.80 3.64 -1.46
C TYR A 126 14.23 2.91 -2.68
N LEU A 127 12.90 2.82 -2.80
CA LEU A 127 12.26 2.16 -3.94
C LEU A 127 12.54 2.91 -5.25
N LYS A 128 12.53 4.25 -5.24
CA LYS A 128 12.96 5.06 -6.39
C LYS A 128 14.41 4.77 -6.80
N ALA A 129 15.31 4.56 -5.85
CA ALA A 129 16.70 4.19 -6.14
C ALA A 129 16.83 2.78 -6.75
N GLN A 130 15.85 1.89 -6.54
CA GLN A 130 15.76 0.59 -7.23
C GLN A 130 15.15 0.70 -8.63
N GLY A 131 14.74 1.90 -9.07
CA GLY A 131 14.16 2.14 -10.40
C GLY A 131 12.64 2.13 -10.45
N LEU A 132 11.93 2.03 -9.32
CA LEU A 132 10.49 2.18 -9.29
C LEU A 132 10.07 3.62 -9.53
N GLU A 133 9.06 3.80 -10.36
CA GLU A 133 8.39 5.09 -10.57
C GLU A 133 6.95 5.02 -10.10
N TYR A 134 6.37 6.19 -9.78
CA TYR A 134 4.95 6.28 -9.47
C TYR A 134 4.13 5.91 -10.69
N THR A 135 2.97 5.28 -10.47
CA THR A 135 1.92 5.25 -11.48
C THR A 135 1.24 6.62 -11.59
N TRP A 136 0.39 6.83 -12.60
CA TRP A 136 -0.39 8.07 -12.73
C TRP A 136 -1.17 8.41 -11.44
N LEU A 137 -1.93 7.45 -10.91
CA LEU A 137 -2.69 7.63 -9.68
C LEU A 137 -1.78 7.71 -8.46
N GLY A 138 -0.69 6.95 -8.42
CA GLY A 138 0.31 7.02 -7.36
C GLY A 138 0.97 8.40 -7.24
N ALA A 139 1.29 9.04 -8.36
CA ALA A 139 1.83 10.40 -8.37
C ALA A 139 0.82 11.42 -7.82
N CYS A 140 -0.47 11.22 -8.12
CA CYS A 140 -1.56 12.03 -7.57
C CYS A 140 -1.71 11.86 -6.05
N ILE A 141 -1.60 10.62 -5.54
CA ILE A 141 -1.61 10.30 -4.10
C ILE A 141 -0.39 10.93 -3.40
N ALA A 142 0.80 10.81 -4.00
CA ALA A 142 2.04 11.38 -3.48
C ALA A 142 2.07 12.91 -3.53
N GLY A 143 1.26 13.53 -4.40
CA GLY A 143 1.29 14.96 -4.65
C GLY A 143 2.53 15.40 -5.45
N ASP A 144 3.13 14.50 -6.23
CA ASP A 144 4.31 14.77 -7.06
C ASP A 144 3.90 15.52 -8.33
N ILE A 145 3.76 16.85 -8.22
CA ILE A 145 3.28 17.73 -9.30
C ILE A 145 4.17 17.63 -10.54
N ASP A 146 5.49 17.48 -10.37
CA ASP A 146 6.41 17.38 -11.48
C ASP A 146 6.18 16.09 -12.27
N LYS A 147 5.99 14.97 -11.58
CA LYS A 147 5.69 13.69 -12.24
C LYS A 147 4.28 13.68 -12.86
N ILE A 148 3.29 14.28 -12.19
CA ILE A 148 1.95 14.48 -12.76
C ILE A 148 2.04 15.31 -14.05
N HIS A 149 2.84 16.38 -14.05
CA HIS A 149 3.04 17.21 -15.23
C HIS A 149 3.69 16.43 -16.37
N GLU A 150 4.75 15.67 -16.07
CA GLU A 150 5.42 14.79 -17.04
C GLU A 150 4.45 13.82 -17.70
N PHE A 151 3.59 13.15 -16.92
CA PHE A 151 2.58 12.25 -17.46
C PHE A 151 1.61 12.95 -18.43
N ILE A 152 1.10 14.12 -18.05
CA ILE A 152 0.18 14.90 -18.87
C ILE A 152 0.85 15.33 -20.19
N GLU A 153 2.10 15.79 -20.14
CA GLU A 153 2.85 16.18 -21.35
C GLU A 153 3.13 14.96 -22.27
N ASN A 154 3.23 13.75 -21.69
CA ASN A 154 3.35 12.50 -22.44
C ASN A 154 2.00 11.95 -22.97
N GLY A 155 0.90 12.70 -22.82
CA GLY A 155 -0.41 12.35 -23.36
C GLY A 155 -1.29 11.49 -22.45
N GLN A 156 -0.97 11.41 -21.16
CA GLN A 156 -1.83 10.79 -20.15
C GLN A 156 -3.22 11.45 -20.14
N ASP A 157 -4.29 10.65 -20.10
CA ASP A 157 -5.63 11.19 -19.89
C ASP A 157 -5.77 11.70 -18.46
N VAL A 158 -5.92 13.02 -18.33
CA VAL A 158 -6.07 13.72 -17.04
C VAL A 158 -7.29 13.24 -16.24
N ASN A 159 -8.29 12.69 -16.93
CA ASN A 159 -9.52 12.16 -16.34
C ASN A 159 -9.57 10.63 -16.31
N GLU A 160 -8.44 9.95 -16.56
CA GLU A 160 -8.34 8.50 -16.39
C GLU A 160 -8.84 8.10 -15.01
N ARG A 161 -9.65 7.05 -14.97
CA ARG A 161 -10.16 6.46 -13.74
C ARG A 161 -9.55 5.09 -13.53
N GLY A 162 -9.14 4.82 -12.31
CA GLY A 162 -8.55 3.53 -11.93
C GLY A 162 -8.56 3.33 -10.42
N GLY A 163 -7.71 2.42 -9.95
CA GLY A 163 -7.66 2.06 -8.54
C GLY A 163 -8.87 1.24 -8.07
N HIS A 164 -8.85 0.86 -6.80
CA HIS A 164 -9.91 0.07 -6.16
C HIS A 164 -11.28 0.76 -6.15
N PHE A 165 -11.30 2.09 -6.22
CA PHE A 165 -12.51 2.90 -6.09
C PHE A 165 -12.94 3.57 -7.40
N ASN A 166 -12.26 3.23 -8.52
CA ASN A 166 -12.52 3.82 -9.84
C ASN A 166 -12.52 5.36 -9.77
N LYS A 167 -11.49 5.94 -9.17
CA LYS A 167 -11.31 7.39 -8.97
C LYS A 167 -10.38 7.97 -10.04
N ASN A 168 -10.50 9.26 -10.30
CA ASN A 168 -9.52 9.98 -11.11
C ASN A 168 -8.40 10.58 -10.25
N GLY A 169 -7.32 11.02 -10.88
CA GLY A 169 -6.16 11.60 -10.18
C GLY A 169 -6.52 12.80 -9.30
N CYS A 170 -7.49 13.62 -9.73
CA CYS A 170 -7.96 14.76 -8.94
C CYS A 170 -8.63 14.34 -7.63
N GLN A 171 -9.45 13.27 -7.66
CA GLN A 171 -10.11 12.70 -6.49
C GLN A 171 -9.10 12.04 -5.55
N GLU A 172 -8.17 11.26 -6.09
CA GLU A 172 -7.12 10.62 -5.27
C GLU A 172 -6.23 11.65 -4.56
N ALA A 173 -5.85 12.72 -5.25
CA ALA A 173 -5.09 13.81 -4.63
C ALA A 173 -5.87 14.50 -3.50
N LEU A 174 -7.19 14.71 -3.64
CA LEU A 174 -8.01 15.33 -2.59
C LEU A 174 -8.16 14.42 -1.36
N ASP A 175 -8.42 13.14 -1.56
CA ASP A 175 -8.62 12.18 -0.47
C ASP A 175 -7.35 12.00 0.38
N ASN A 176 -6.19 12.21 -0.22
CA ASN A 176 -4.88 12.14 0.45
C ASN A 176 -4.35 13.52 0.90
N GLY A 177 -5.17 14.58 0.82
CA GLY A 177 -4.80 15.92 1.31
C GLY A 177 -3.81 16.69 0.42
N GLN A 178 -3.57 16.24 -0.81
CA GLN A 178 -2.67 16.87 -1.78
C GLN A 178 -3.37 17.99 -2.55
N PHE A 179 -3.73 19.07 -1.84
CA PHE A 179 -4.50 20.18 -2.41
C PHE A 179 -3.83 20.84 -3.61
N TRP A 180 -2.51 21.02 -3.60
CA TRP A 180 -1.78 21.66 -4.70
C TRP A 180 -1.75 20.79 -5.95
N ALA A 181 -1.52 19.48 -5.81
CA ALA A 181 -1.59 18.53 -6.92
C ALA A 181 -2.99 18.46 -7.51
N SER A 182 -4.01 18.39 -6.66
CA SER A 182 -5.41 18.45 -7.10
C SER A 182 -5.71 19.74 -7.89
N ARG A 183 -5.31 20.90 -7.35
CA ARG A 183 -5.49 22.20 -8.04
C ARG A 183 -4.75 22.25 -9.38
N PHE A 184 -3.55 21.70 -9.45
CA PHE A 184 -2.78 21.60 -10.68
C PHE A 184 -3.51 20.73 -11.73
N ILE A 185 -4.01 19.56 -11.32
CA ILE A 185 -4.78 18.66 -12.17
C ILE A 185 -6.05 19.35 -12.68
N MET A 186 -6.76 20.11 -11.84
CA MET A 186 -7.92 20.91 -12.26
C MET A 186 -7.57 21.95 -13.32
N VAL A 187 -6.44 22.65 -13.16
CA VAL A 187 -5.96 23.62 -14.17
C VAL A 187 -5.65 22.94 -15.50
N LYS A 188 -5.16 21.69 -15.47
CA LYS A 188 -4.91 20.86 -16.66
C LYS A 188 -6.17 20.19 -17.23
N GLY A 189 -7.37 20.49 -16.71
CA GLY A 189 -8.65 20.00 -17.23
C GLY A 189 -9.22 18.77 -16.50
N GLY A 190 -8.64 18.41 -15.35
CA GLY A 190 -9.18 17.36 -14.49
C GLY A 190 -10.49 17.78 -13.83
N VAL A 191 -11.49 16.91 -13.86
CA VAL A 191 -12.79 17.16 -13.22
C VAL A 191 -12.82 16.57 -11.81
N VAL A 192 -13.37 17.30 -10.83
CA VAL A 192 -13.77 16.68 -9.58
C VAL A 192 -15.09 15.97 -9.87
N GLY A 193 -15.05 14.65 -10.05
CA GLY A 193 -16.29 13.89 -10.27
C GLY A 193 -17.26 14.13 -9.11
N VAL A 194 -18.52 14.44 -9.44
CA VAL A 194 -19.61 14.52 -8.47
C VAL A 194 -19.85 13.11 -7.93
N GLN A 195 -19.38 12.81 -6.72
CA GLN A 195 -19.88 11.63 -6.01
C GLN A 195 -21.37 11.85 -5.69
N PRO A 196 -22.25 10.89 -5.95
CA PRO A 196 -23.58 10.92 -5.36
C PRO A 196 -23.43 10.64 -3.85
N LEU A 197 -23.63 11.68 -3.03
CA LEU A 197 -23.50 11.78 -1.55
C LEU A 197 -22.06 11.86 -1.00
N PHE A 198 -21.68 12.76 -0.10
CA PHE A 198 -22.42 13.55 0.91
C PHE A 198 -22.08 15.06 0.83
N GLN A 199 -23.12 15.91 0.78
CA GLN A 199 -23.07 17.38 0.78
C GLN A 199 -22.40 18.07 -0.41
N GLN A 200 -23.26 18.55 -1.32
CA GLN A 200 -22.92 19.62 -2.25
C GLN A 200 -22.92 20.96 -1.48
N LEU A 201 -21.82 21.69 -1.51
CA LEU A 201 -21.89 23.15 -1.44
C LEU A 201 -21.84 23.65 -2.89
N PRO A 202 -22.86 24.39 -3.37
CA PRO A 202 -22.75 25.05 -4.66
C PRO A 202 -21.65 26.11 -4.62
N ASP A 203 -21.03 26.40 -5.77
CA ASP A 203 -19.94 27.38 -5.92
C ASP A 203 -20.31 28.79 -5.39
N GLU A 204 -21.61 29.06 -5.21
CA GLU A 204 -22.17 30.28 -4.64
C GLU A 204 -23.07 30.00 -3.41
N SER A 205 -22.54 29.38 -2.35
CA SER A 205 -23.28 29.33 -1.09
C SER A 205 -23.16 30.68 -0.36
N GLN A 206 -24.12 31.60 -0.56
CA GLN A 206 -24.31 32.73 0.34
C GLN A 206 -24.94 32.24 1.65
N CYS A 207 -24.20 32.34 2.75
CA CYS A 207 -24.72 32.10 4.09
C CYS A 207 -25.22 33.41 4.70
N GLU A 208 -26.52 33.70 4.60
CA GLU A 208 -27.15 34.76 5.40
C GLU A 208 -27.55 34.19 6.76
N ALA A 209 -26.81 34.55 7.81
CA ALA A 209 -27.19 34.26 9.19
C ALA A 209 -28.16 35.34 9.70
N LEU A 210 -29.45 35.00 9.84
CA LEU A 210 -30.42 35.84 10.55
C LEU A 210 -30.26 35.65 12.06
N THR A 211 -29.46 36.51 12.70
CA THR A 211 -29.39 36.57 14.17
C THR A 211 -30.57 37.39 14.71
N HIS A 212 -31.58 36.71 15.28
CA HIS A 212 -32.58 37.38 16.10
C HIS A 212 -32.01 37.60 17.51
N GLY A 213 -31.44 38.77 17.75
CA GLY A 213 -31.13 39.23 19.10
C GLY A 213 -32.41 39.60 19.85
N LYS A 214 -32.73 38.88 20.93
CA LYS A 214 -33.68 39.42 21.94
C LYS A 214 -32.96 40.54 22.68
N LEU A 215 -33.34 41.79 22.40
CA LEU A 215 -33.02 42.89 23.31
C LEU A 215 -33.72 42.62 24.65
N LEU A 216 -32.93 42.45 25.71
CA LEU A 216 -33.41 42.47 27.09
C LEU A 216 -34.05 43.84 27.35
N LYS A 217 -35.28 43.84 27.86
CA LYS A 217 -35.91 45.03 28.45
C LYS A 217 -35.39 45.25 29.86
#